data_AF-E4THM3-F1
#
_entry.id   AF-E4THM3-F1
#
_cell.length_a   1.000
_cell.length_b   1.000
_cell.length_c   1.000
_cell.angle_alpha   90.00
_cell.angle_beta   90.00
_cell.angle_gamma   90.00
#
_symmetry.space_group_name_H-M   'P 1'
#
loop_
_entity.id
_entity.type
_entity.pdbx_description
1 polymer ?
#
loop_
_entity_poly.entity_id
_entity_poly.type
_entity_poly.pdbx_seq_one_letter_code
_entity_poly.pdbx_strand_id
1 'polypeptide(L)'
;MLIGRIYLLLLFLVIFHVVEGYSYVYVYEVTTADRRFQTASKLSPDTFLLSHGGKDLIKELKIVKVYADKDFKKALKEFKLENENVNVLLPKKAPDDRSINPYTWWR
;
A
#
# COMPACT_ATOMS: atom_id res chain seq x y z
N MET A 1 -46.07 1.96 -14.24
CA MET A 1 -44.86 1.50 -13.51
C MET A 1 -43.53 1.92 -14.15
N LEU A 2 -43.47 2.95 -15.01
CA LEU A 2 -42.21 3.38 -15.65
C LEU A 2 -41.34 4.26 -14.73
N ILE A 3 -41.96 5.23 -14.06
CA ILE A 3 -41.30 6.24 -13.23
C ILE A 3 -40.44 5.62 -12.12
N GLY A 4 -40.96 4.63 -11.38
CA GLY A 4 -40.20 3.95 -10.32
C GLY A 4 -38.94 3.21 -10.80
N ARG A 5 -38.90 2.75 -12.07
CA ARG A 5 -37.70 2.12 -12.66
C ARG A 5 -36.61 3.15 -12.97
N ILE A 6 -36.99 4.38 -13.35
CA ILE A 6 -36.07 5.49 -13.61
C ILE A 6 -35.40 5.93 -12.30
N TYR A 7 -36.16 6.06 -11.21
CA TYR A 7 -35.59 6.36 -9.89
C TYR A 7 -34.62 5.29 -9.39
N LEU A 8 -34.91 4.00 -9.63
CA LEU A 8 -34.00 2.92 -9.25
C LEU A 8 -32.67 2.99 -10.01
N LEU A 9 -32.72 3.28 -11.32
CA LEU A 9 -31.53 3.48 -12.16
C LEU A 9 -30.71 4.70 -11.73
N LEU A 10 -31.36 5.82 -11.42
CA LEU A 10 -30.68 7.01 -10.87
C LEU A 10 -30.01 6.73 -9.52
N LEU A 11 -30.66 5.99 -8.63
CA LEU A 11 -30.08 5.60 -7.34
C LEU A 11 -28.81 4.77 -7.52
N PHE A 12 -28.84 3.77 -8.42
CA PHE A 12 -27.66 2.98 -8.76
C PHE A 12 -26.53 3.85 -9.35
N LEU A 13 -26.84 4.75 -10.29
CA LEU A 13 -25.85 5.66 -10.88
C LEU A 13 -25.18 6.59 -9.86
N VAL A 14 -25.93 7.10 -8.88
CA VAL A 14 -25.40 7.91 -7.78
C VAL A 14 -24.49 7.06 -6.88
N ILE A 15 -24.88 5.84 -6.52
CA ILE A 15 -24.04 4.93 -5.72
C ILE A 15 -22.72 4.62 -6.46
N PHE A 16 -22.76 4.37 -7.78
CA PHE A 16 -21.55 4.10 -8.57
C PHE A 16 -20.58 5.30 -8.62
N HIS A 17 -21.07 6.55 -8.62
CA HIS A 17 -20.18 7.73 -8.62
C HIS A 17 -19.54 8.02 -7.25
N VAL A 18 -20.18 7.61 -6.15
CA VAL A 18 -19.63 7.83 -4.80
C VAL A 18 -18.52 6.83 -4.45
N VAL A 19 -18.41 5.72 -5.19
CA VAL A 19 -17.28 4.77 -5.09
C VAL A 19 -16.18 5.08 -6.11
N GLU A 20 -15.91 6.37 -6.37
CA GLU A 20 -14.53 6.80 -6.62
C GLU A 20 -13.73 6.63 -5.33
N GLY A 21 -13.37 5.37 -5.03
CA GLY A 21 -12.50 5.04 -3.91
C GLY A 21 -11.18 5.78 -4.09
N TYR A 22 -10.92 6.77 -3.24
CA TYR A 22 -9.70 7.59 -3.25
C TYR A 22 -8.48 6.69 -3.16
N SER A 23 -7.92 6.33 -4.32
CA SER A 23 -6.73 5.52 -4.39
C SER A 23 -5.54 6.40 -4.06
N TYR A 24 -4.81 6.00 -3.02
CA TYR A 24 -3.61 6.67 -2.58
C TYR A 24 -2.41 5.77 -2.87
N VAL A 25 -1.30 6.40 -3.18
CA VAL A 25 0.00 5.75 -3.29
C VAL A 25 0.75 6.01 -2.00
N TYR A 26 0.95 4.95 -1.23
CA TYR A 26 1.73 4.97 0.00
C TYR A 26 3.17 4.60 -0.33
N VAL A 27 4.11 5.45 0.07
CA VAL A 27 5.52 5.08 0.12
C VAL A 27 5.82 4.57 1.51
N TYR A 28 6.11 3.27 1.58
CA TYR A 28 6.46 2.57 2.80
C TYR A 28 7.97 2.54 2.98
N GLU A 29 8.41 2.65 4.22
CA GLU A 29 9.69 2.13 4.69
C GLU A 29 9.41 0.87 5.49
N VAL A 30 10.02 -0.23 5.06
CA VAL A 30 9.86 -1.57 5.59
C VAL A 30 11.17 -1.97 6.25
N THR A 31 11.14 -2.29 7.55
CA THR A 31 12.25 -2.94 8.27
C THR A 31 11.88 -4.40 8.50
N THR A 32 12.72 -5.33 8.06
CA THR A 32 12.65 -6.76 8.42
C THR A 32 13.73 -7.09 9.46
N ALA A 33 13.99 -8.37 9.74
CA ALA A 33 15.10 -8.76 10.62
C ALA A 33 16.47 -8.33 10.04
N ASP A 34 16.69 -8.51 8.74
CA ASP A 34 18.01 -8.43 8.11
C ASP A 34 18.19 -7.20 7.19
N ARG A 35 17.09 -6.56 6.78
CA ARG A 35 17.12 -5.46 5.79
C ARG A 35 16.12 -4.35 6.10
N ARG A 36 16.39 -3.18 5.54
CA ARG A 36 15.51 -2.02 5.55
C ARG A 36 15.43 -1.46 4.14
N PHE A 37 14.23 -1.16 3.64
CA PHE A 37 14.04 -0.69 2.28
C PHE A 37 12.79 0.21 2.17
N GLN A 38 12.70 0.96 1.08
CA GLN A 38 11.51 1.71 0.71
C GLN A 38 10.84 1.10 -0.52
N THR A 39 9.51 1.20 -0.60
CA THR A 39 8.71 0.74 -1.75
C THR A 39 7.42 1.56 -1.86
N ALA A 40 6.80 1.58 -3.04
CA ALA A 40 5.53 2.28 -3.28
C ALA A 40 4.43 1.26 -3.58
N SER A 41 3.25 1.43 -2.96
CA SER A 41 2.09 0.57 -3.18
C SER A 41 0.78 1.35 -3.05
N LYS A 42 -0.26 0.88 -3.76
CA LYS A 42 -1.63 1.38 -3.66
C LYS A 42 -2.44 0.70 -2.54
N LEU A 43 -1.90 -0.35 -1.92
CA LEU A 43 -2.52 -1.02 -0.79
C LEU A 43 -2.42 -0.13 0.45
N SER A 44 -3.51 -0.03 1.21
CA SER A 44 -3.52 0.59 2.54
C SER A 44 -2.62 -0.19 3.51
N PRO A 45 -2.17 0.39 4.64
CA PRO A 45 -1.19 -0.26 5.52
C PRO A 45 -1.63 -1.64 6.02
N ASP A 46 -2.90 -1.80 6.40
CA ASP A 46 -3.44 -3.07 6.88
C ASP A 46 -3.50 -4.10 5.75
N THR A 47 -3.97 -3.68 4.57
CA THR A 47 -4.01 -4.55 3.38
C THR A 47 -2.60 -4.91 2.90
N PHE A 48 -1.64 -4.00 3.04
CA PHE A 48 -0.22 -4.25 2.79
C PHE A 48 0.27 -5.36 3.71
N LEU A 49 0.18 -5.20 5.04
CA LEU A 49 0.57 -6.23 6.01
C LEU A 49 -0.09 -7.61 5.78
N LEU A 50 -1.32 -7.66 5.29
CA LEU A 50 -2.08 -8.89 5.07
C LEU A 50 -1.90 -9.55 3.69
N SER A 51 -1.54 -8.80 2.65
CA SER A 51 -1.60 -9.27 1.24
C SER A 51 -0.22 -9.64 0.67
N HIS A 52 0.68 -10.19 1.49
CA HIS A 52 2.09 -10.42 1.13
C HIS A 52 2.47 -11.90 1.27
N GLY A 53 3.18 -12.48 0.29
CA GLY A 53 3.49 -13.92 0.29
C GLY A 53 4.90 -14.30 -0.18
N GLY A 54 5.67 -15.03 0.65
CA GLY A 54 6.98 -15.62 0.30
C GLY A 54 7.95 -16.07 1.44
N LYS A 55 8.69 -15.18 2.15
CA LYS A 55 9.63 -15.56 3.26
C LYS A 55 10.03 -14.52 4.35
N ASP A 56 10.18 -13.22 4.08
CA ASP A 56 10.64 -12.26 5.13
C ASP A 56 9.55 -11.71 6.06
N LEU A 57 9.86 -11.60 7.37
CA LEU A 57 9.02 -10.97 8.40
C LEU A 57 9.26 -9.46 8.50
N ILE A 58 8.21 -8.66 8.26
CA ILE A 58 8.18 -7.22 8.54
C ILE A 58 8.15 -7.00 10.06
N LYS A 59 9.12 -6.26 10.58
CA LYS A 59 9.26 -5.84 11.99
C LYS A 59 8.78 -4.42 12.24
N GLU A 60 8.84 -3.57 11.21
CA GLU A 60 8.38 -2.18 11.26
C GLU A 60 7.85 -1.81 9.87
N LEU A 61 6.62 -1.30 9.80
CA LEU A 61 6.06 -0.69 8.59
C LEU A 61 5.78 0.78 8.89
N LYS A 62 6.45 1.69 8.19
CA LYS A 62 6.29 3.13 8.34
C LYS A 62 5.85 3.75 7.03
N ILE A 63 4.75 4.51 7.05
CA ILE A 63 4.41 5.40 5.95
C ILE A 63 5.40 6.56 5.96
N VAL A 64 6.21 6.70 4.91
CA VAL A 64 7.13 7.84 4.74
C VAL A 64 6.41 9.00 4.08
N LYS A 65 5.57 8.72 3.09
CA LYS A 65 4.83 9.72 2.33
C LYS A 65 3.59 9.12 1.68
N VAL A 66 2.57 9.96 1.43
CA VAL A 66 1.35 9.59 0.72
C VAL A 66 1.19 10.52 -0.48
N TYR A 67 0.75 9.97 -1.61
CA TYR A 67 0.47 10.67 -2.85
C TYR A 67 -0.94 10.33 -3.34
N ALA A 68 -1.55 11.19 -4.16
CA ALA A 68 -2.74 10.84 -4.92
C ALA A 68 -2.37 9.84 -6.03
N ASP A 69 -3.33 9.01 -6.49
CA ASP A 69 -3.06 7.95 -7.47
C ASP A 69 -2.34 8.43 -8.74
N LYS A 70 -2.78 9.57 -9.28
CA LYS A 70 -2.21 10.24 -10.45
C LYS A 70 -0.71 10.56 -10.32
N ASP A 71 -0.21 10.70 -9.09
CA ASP A 71 1.17 11.05 -8.77
C ASP A 71 2.06 9.80 -8.55
N PHE A 72 1.61 8.58 -8.88
CA PHE A 72 2.40 7.34 -8.73
C PHE A 72 3.81 7.44 -9.32
N LYS A 73 3.95 7.96 -10.55
CA LYS A 73 5.27 8.16 -11.19
C LYS A 73 6.16 9.14 -10.42
N LYS A 74 5.57 10.17 -9.79
CA LYS A 74 6.29 11.13 -8.95
C LYS A 74 6.78 10.46 -7.66
N ALA A 75 5.96 9.61 -7.04
CA ALA A 75 6.36 8.81 -5.89
C ALA A 75 7.54 7.86 -6.23
N LEU A 76 7.47 7.16 -7.37
CA LEU A 76 8.57 6.29 -7.81
C LEU A 76 9.87 7.08 -8.01
N LYS A 77 9.80 8.21 -8.71
CA LYS A 77 10.98 9.04 -9.01
C LYS A 77 11.62 9.67 -7.78
N GLU A 78 10.81 10.21 -6.86
CA GLU A 78 11.30 10.88 -5.65
C GLU A 78 12.07 9.90 -4.74
N PHE A 79 11.65 8.62 -4.71
CA PHE A 79 12.25 7.57 -3.89
C PHE A 79 13.17 6.61 -4.66
N LYS A 80 13.50 6.90 -5.94
CA LYS A 80 14.36 6.08 -6.82
C LYS A 80 13.86 4.64 -7.05
N LEU A 81 12.55 4.44 -7.04
CA LEU A 81 11.88 3.14 -7.17
C LEU A 81 11.56 2.77 -8.63
N GLU A 82 11.89 3.61 -9.61
CA GLU A 82 11.41 3.51 -11.01
C GLU A 82 11.78 2.18 -11.72
N ASN A 83 12.89 1.53 -11.34
CA ASN A 83 13.39 0.32 -11.99
C ASN A 83 13.02 -0.98 -11.24
N GLU A 84 13.14 -0.98 -9.91
CA GLU A 84 13.05 -2.20 -9.08
C GLU A 84 11.85 -2.19 -8.11
N ASN A 85 11.07 -1.11 -8.07
CA ASN A 85 10.04 -0.80 -7.07
C ASN A 85 10.52 -0.86 -5.60
N VAL A 86 11.84 -0.93 -5.39
CA VAL A 86 12.50 -1.05 -4.10
C VAL A 86 13.73 -0.14 -4.09
N ASN A 87 13.94 0.58 -2.98
CA ASN A 87 15.16 1.34 -2.70
C ASN A 87 15.73 0.82 -1.38
N VAL A 88 16.85 0.10 -1.44
CA VAL A 88 17.48 -0.50 -0.26
C VAL A 88 18.12 0.60 0.58
N LEU A 89 17.79 0.63 1.88
CA LEU A 89 18.35 1.56 2.84
C LEU A 89 19.43 0.89 3.68
N LEU A 90 20.23 1.69 4.37
CA LEU A 90 21.12 1.18 5.42
C LEU A 90 20.29 0.41 6.47
N PRO A 91 20.71 -0.82 6.84
CA PRO A 91 20.07 -1.59 7.90
C PRO A 91 19.96 -0.78 9.19
N LYS A 92 18.80 -0.90 9.84
CA LYS A 92 18.52 -0.34 11.17
C LYS A 92 18.36 -1.54 12.10
N LYS A 93 18.81 -1.42 13.35
CA LYS A 93 18.48 -2.43 14.36
C LYS A 93 16.95 -2.50 14.50
N ALA A 94 16.36 -3.61 14.06
CA ALA A 94 14.94 -3.85 14.22
C ALA A 94 14.56 -3.82 15.71
N PRO A 95 13.33 -3.39 16.06
CA PRO A 95 12.84 -3.52 17.42
C PRO A 95 12.90 -4.99 17.86
N ASP A 96 13.31 -5.22 19.11
CA ASP A 96 13.46 -6.56 19.68
C ASP A 96 12.08 -7.17 19.93
N ASP A 97 11.76 -8.22 19.19
CA ASP A 97 10.37 -8.58 18.93
C ASP A 97 9.90 -9.73 19.82
N ARG A 98 9.09 -9.38 20.82
CA ARG A 98 8.34 -10.34 21.64
C ARG A 98 6.97 -10.69 21.03
N SER A 99 6.59 -10.10 19.89
CA SER A 99 5.33 -10.41 19.23
C SER A 99 5.45 -11.66 18.37
N ILE A 100 4.53 -12.59 18.62
CA ILE A 100 4.46 -13.86 17.91
C ILE A 100 3.64 -13.62 16.64
N ASN A 101 4.30 -13.49 15.49
CA ASN A 101 3.85 -14.09 14.22
C ASN A 101 4.86 -13.83 13.08
N PRO A 102 5.59 -14.86 12.61
CA PRO A 102 6.40 -14.76 11.41
C PRO A 102 5.54 -14.79 10.14
N TYR A 103 5.43 -13.66 9.47
CA TYR A 103 5.00 -13.56 8.07
C TYR A 103 6.19 -13.39 7.13
N THR A 104 5.91 -13.29 5.85
CA THR A 104 6.74 -13.98 4.87
C THR A 104 6.49 -13.36 3.49
N TRP A 105 7.44 -12.56 2.96
CA TRP A 105 7.41 -11.81 1.66
C TRP A 105 8.29 -12.43 0.54
N TRP A 106 7.76 -12.56 -0.70
CA TRP A 106 8.49 -12.68 -2.00
C TRP A 106 7.92 -11.65 -3.00
N ARG A 107 8.69 -11.40 -4.07
CA ARG A 107 8.56 -10.36 -5.12
C ARG A 107 7.14 -9.89 -5.45
#